data_AF-A0A6V7HSN2-F1
#
_entry.id   AF-A0A6V7HSN2-F1
#
_cell.length_a   1.000
_cell.length_b   1.000
_cell.length_c   1.000
_cell.angle_alpha   90.00
_cell.angle_beta   90.00
_cell.angle_gamma   90.00
#
_symmetry.space_group_name_H-M   'P 1'
#
loop_
_entity.id
_entity.type
_entity.pdbx_description
1 polymer ?
#
loop_
_entity_poly.entity_id
_entity_poly.type
_entity_poly.pdbx_seq_one_letter_code
_entity_poly.pdbx_strand_id
1 'polypeptide(L)'
;CVVLSLSSPLEPASRSFRLSGNTIPRSYSIHLEPDFEDDQMVFYGISLVNFTVVRPTTDVTVHASALIHMDKDFTTMTNSHGGIERPISQEWNPELEFFTIKFRRVLEKGDYQIEFKWKGLETINNTRSLTQGLVHRNISDYDYVVATQLKPRGARSVFPCWDEPSYRAHFQISLKHQSNYTAISNMPVEKVVPAENAKNWTIFQETPAMSPHMINFVIGPYKKAAGDSGKVKVWFLEAGQEQQMQFLQELAPLMIRALEDYTGIEYPLPQLNIIYVPKYNAYFAYNHFGVLIFS
;
A
#
# COMPACT_ATOMS: atom_id res chain seq x y z
N CYS A 1 46.14 10.90 47.13
CA CYS A 1 45.36 9.79 46.53
C CYS A 1 44.67 10.29 45.28
N VAL A 2 45.00 9.70 44.14
CA VAL A 2 44.41 9.97 42.83
C VAL A 2 42.95 9.50 42.87
N VAL A 3 42.00 10.41 42.67
CA VAL A 3 40.60 10.03 42.47
C VAL A 3 40.45 9.68 40.99
N LEU A 4 40.45 8.39 40.68
CA LEU A 4 40.12 7.85 39.37
C LEU A 4 38.66 8.18 39.04
N SER A 5 38.44 9.12 38.13
CA SER A 5 37.14 9.29 37.49
C SER A 5 36.91 8.11 36.55
N LEU A 6 36.09 7.15 36.98
CA LEU A 6 35.53 6.14 36.08
C LEU A 6 34.59 6.87 35.11
N SER A 7 35.08 7.13 33.90
CA SER A 7 34.20 7.46 32.77
C SER A 7 33.30 6.27 32.52
N SER A 8 32.00 6.44 32.75
CA SER A 8 30.98 5.50 32.27
C SER A 8 31.14 5.32 30.76
N PRO A 9 31.10 4.09 30.22
CA PRO A 9 31.11 3.89 28.79
C PRO A 9 29.90 4.59 28.17
N LEU A 10 30.14 5.33 27.09
CA LEU A 10 29.10 5.95 26.25
C LEU A 10 27.99 4.94 25.98
N GLU A 11 26.78 5.21 26.49
CA GLU A 11 25.59 4.46 26.09
C GLU A 11 25.48 4.49 24.55
N PRO A 12 25.29 3.35 23.87
CA PRO A 12 25.00 3.36 22.45
C PRO A 12 23.71 4.18 22.24
N ALA A 13 23.74 5.13 21.31
CA ALA A 13 22.58 5.94 20.93
C ALA A 13 21.32 5.06 20.88
N SER A 14 20.32 5.40 21.68
CA SER A 14 19.09 4.61 21.85
C SER A 14 18.55 4.16 20.49
N ARG A 15 18.52 2.86 20.24
CA ARG A 15 17.99 2.30 18.98
C ARG A 15 16.50 2.63 18.87
N SER A 16 16.17 3.63 18.06
CA SER A 16 14.79 4.05 17.80
C SER A 16 14.18 3.16 16.71
N PHE A 17 13.01 2.57 16.99
CA PHE A 17 12.19 1.87 16.00
C PHE A 17 11.36 2.82 15.11
N ARG A 18 11.56 4.15 15.27
CA ARG A 18 10.87 5.20 14.52
C ARG A 18 11.81 5.84 13.52
N LEU A 19 11.26 6.23 12.37
CA LEU A 19 11.97 7.05 11.39
C LEU A 19 12.42 8.38 12.01
N SER A 20 13.50 8.95 11.48
CA SER A 20 14.13 10.16 12.02
C SER A 20 13.26 11.41 11.95
N GLY A 21 12.22 11.42 11.10
CA GLY A 21 11.38 12.59 10.85
C GLY A 21 12.05 13.67 10.00
N ASN A 22 13.24 13.43 9.45
CA ASN A 22 13.94 14.40 8.59
C ASN A 22 13.31 14.52 7.19
N THR A 23 12.59 13.49 6.76
CA THR A 23 11.90 13.41 5.47
C THR A 23 10.44 13.09 5.68
N ILE A 24 9.57 13.71 4.88
CA ILE A 24 8.11 13.55 4.96
C ILE A 24 7.57 13.29 3.57
N PRO A 25 6.86 12.18 3.32
CA PRO A 25 6.26 11.91 2.02
C PRO A 25 5.10 12.87 1.74
N ARG A 26 4.90 13.19 0.47
CA ARG A 26 3.82 14.06 -0.02
C ARG A 26 2.86 13.31 -0.92
N SER A 27 3.39 12.63 -1.93
CA SER A 27 2.58 11.78 -2.80
C SER A 27 3.37 10.59 -3.33
N TYR A 28 2.62 9.55 -3.71
CA TYR A 28 3.10 8.32 -4.29
C TYR A 28 2.31 8.03 -5.57
N SER A 29 3.02 7.81 -6.67
CA SER A 29 2.47 7.13 -7.85
C SER A 29 3.02 5.71 -7.85
N ILE A 30 2.17 4.72 -7.63
CA ILE A 30 2.56 3.31 -7.44
C ILE A 30 1.98 2.49 -8.57
N HIS A 31 2.84 1.76 -9.27
CA HIS A 31 2.48 0.76 -10.27
C HIS A 31 2.84 -0.61 -9.72
N LEU A 32 1.84 -1.48 -9.58
CA LEU A 32 2.00 -2.85 -9.11
C LEU A 32 1.53 -3.84 -10.16
N GLU A 33 2.36 -4.84 -10.40
CA GLU A 33 2.08 -6.00 -11.25
C GLU A 33 2.20 -7.27 -10.40
N PRO A 34 1.09 -7.73 -9.80
CA PRO A 34 1.00 -9.09 -9.26
C PRO A 34 1.13 -10.13 -10.37
N ASP A 35 1.88 -11.19 -10.11
CA ASP A 35 2.09 -12.33 -10.99
C ASP A 35 2.26 -13.64 -10.21
N PHE A 36 2.32 -14.77 -10.91
CA PHE A 36 2.50 -16.09 -10.31
C PHE A 36 3.63 -16.86 -11.00
N GLU A 37 4.62 -17.28 -10.22
CA GLU A 37 5.76 -18.11 -10.66
C GLU A 37 5.72 -19.42 -9.85
N ASP A 38 5.46 -20.56 -10.50
CA ASP A 38 5.47 -21.90 -9.87
C ASP A 38 4.67 -21.99 -8.54
N ASP A 39 3.40 -21.57 -8.57
CA ASP A 39 2.49 -21.44 -7.42
C ASP A 39 2.92 -20.42 -6.33
N GLN A 40 4.00 -19.66 -6.53
CA GLN A 40 4.37 -18.55 -5.66
C GLN A 40 3.82 -17.24 -6.21
N MET A 41 3.18 -16.46 -5.34
CA MET A 41 2.80 -15.11 -5.69
C MET A 41 4.05 -14.23 -5.68
N VAL A 42 4.37 -13.67 -6.84
CA VAL A 42 5.38 -12.63 -6.97
C VAL A 42 4.69 -11.34 -7.37
N PHE A 43 5.35 -10.21 -7.14
CA PHE A 43 4.86 -8.97 -7.70
C PHE A 43 6.01 -8.03 -7.99
N TYR A 44 5.81 -7.22 -9.02
CA TYR A 44 6.78 -6.22 -9.43
C TYR A 44 6.18 -4.84 -9.17
N GLY A 45 7.00 -3.94 -8.64
CA GLY A 45 6.56 -2.61 -8.29
C GLY A 45 7.50 -1.54 -8.80
N ILE A 46 6.93 -0.42 -9.22
CA ILE A 46 7.64 0.83 -9.47
C ILE A 46 6.86 1.94 -8.73
N SER A 47 7.57 2.82 -8.04
CA SER A 47 6.96 3.98 -7.41
C SER A 47 7.77 5.24 -7.62
N LEU A 48 7.07 6.32 -7.94
CA LEU A 48 7.57 7.68 -7.88
C LEU A 48 7.07 8.32 -6.59
N VAL A 49 7.98 8.78 -5.74
CA VAL A 49 7.63 9.37 -4.44
C VAL A 49 8.10 10.81 -4.38
N ASN A 50 7.15 11.73 -4.24
CA ASN A 50 7.46 13.12 -3.90
C ASN A 50 7.54 13.26 -2.38
N PHE A 51 8.61 13.84 -1.87
CA PHE A 51 8.82 14.03 -0.44
C PHE A 51 9.51 15.36 -0.15
N THR A 52 9.36 15.86 1.08
CA THR A 52 10.03 17.06 1.55
C THR A 52 11.10 16.68 2.56
N VAL A 53 12.32 17.19 2.38
CA VAL A 53 13.34 17.22 3.42
C VAL A 53 13.04 18.39 4.34
N VAL A 54 12.70 18.13 5.60
CA VAL A 54 12.39 19.17 6.60
C VAL A 54 13.59 19.56 7.45
N ARG A 55 14.56 18.66 7.58
CA ARG A 55 15.85 18.90 8.25
C ARG A 55 16.96 18.37 7.35
N PRO A 56 18.04 19.15 7.12
CA PRO A 56 19.16 18.71 6.29
C PRO A 56 19.68 17.34 6.73
N THR A 57 19.89 16.45 5.77
CA THR A 57 20.23 15.04 6.02
C THR A 57 21.08 14.48 4.87
N THR A 58 21.84 13.42 5.10
CA THR A 58 22.61 12.73 4.05
C THR A 58 21.92 11.48 3.53
N ASP A 59 20.76 11.15 4.07
CA ASP A 59 20.06 9.92 3.77
C ASP A 59 18.54 10.09 3.80
N VAL A 60 17.90 9.16 3.07
CA VAL A 60 16.46 8.92 3.09
C VAL A 60 16.26 7.49 3.60
N THR A 61 15.51 7.33 4.69
CA THR A 61 15.14 6.02 5.23
C THR A 61 13.65 5.79 5.09
N VAL A 62 13.29 4.62 4.57
CA VAL A 62 11.90 4.12 4.45
C VAL A 62 11.78 2.75 5.10
N HIS A 63 10.56 2.31 5.40
CA HIS A 63 10.30 0.92 5.79
C HIS A 63 10.20 0.03 4.54
N ALA A 64 10.83 -1.15 4.61
CA ALA A 64 10.67 -2.23 3.65
C ALA A 64 10.85 -3.57 4.39
N SER A 65 9.91 -4.48 4.24
CA SER A 65 10.00 -5.82 4.86
C SER A 65 11.04 -6.70 4.16
N ALA A 66 11.34 -7.84 4.76
CA ALA A 66 12.18 -8.88 4.16
C ALA A 66 11.62 -9.45 2.83
N LEU A 67 10.36 -9.20 2.51
CA LEU A 67 9.71 -9.65 1.26
C LEU A 67 10.01 -8.73 0.07
N ILE A 68 10.55 -7.53 0.31
CA ILE A 68 10.79 -6.52 -0.73
C ILE A 68 12.27 -6.52 -1.12
N HIS A 69 12.55 -6.93 -2.36
CA HIS A 69 13.87 -6.92 -2.97
C HIS A 69 14.02 -5.70 -3.88
N MET A 70 14.76 -4.70 -3.40
CA MET A 70 14.99 -3.44 -4.10
C MET A 70 15.94 -3.60 -5.29
N ASP A 71 15.57 -3.05 -6.44
CA ASP A 71 16.46 -2.81 -7.57
C ASP A 71 17.28 -1.54 -7.28
N LYS A 72 18.46 -1.74 -6.71
CA LYS A 72 19.34 -0.66 -6.25
C LYS A 72 19.89 0.18 -7.41
N ASP A 73 20.03 -0.41 -8.60
CA ASP A 73 20.56 0.28 -9.78
C ASP A 73 19.51 1.21 -10.41
N PHE A 74 18.22 0.92 -10.18
CA PHE A 74 17.10 1.77 -10.62
C PHE A 74 16.91 3.02 -9.75
N THR A 75 17.34 3.00 -8.48
CA THR A 75 16.99 4.07 -7.53
C THR A 75 17.65 5.39 -7.90
N THR A 76 16.83 6.37 -8.27
CA THR A 76 17.21 7.72 -8.71
C THR A 76 16.48 8.75 -7.88
N MET A 77 17.18 9.82 -7.47
CA MET A 77 16.56 10.95 -6.79
C MET A 77 16.80 12.22 -7.60
N THR A 78 15.77 13.06 -7.70
CA THR A 78 15.82 14.35 -8.38
C THR A 78 15.42 15.44 -7.40
N ASN A 79 16.20 16.51 -7.32
CA ASN A 79 15.83 17.70 -6.54
C ASN A 79 14.86 18.59 -7.34
N SER A 80 14.22 19.55 -6.68
CA SER A 80 13.28 20.50 -7.31
C SER A 80 13.86 21.34 -8.46
N HIS A 81 15.17 21.38 -8.63
CA HIS A 81 15.88 22.11 -9.69
C HIS A 81 16.31 21.20 -10.85
N GLY A 82 15.87 19.94 -10.88
CA GLY A 82 16.21 18.96 -11.93
C GLY A 82 17.58 18.32 -11.77
N GLY A 83 18.28 18.57 -10.66
CA GLY A 83 19.54 17.91 -10.33
C GLY A 83 19.31 16.46 -9.94
N ILE A 84 19.89 15.54 -10.70
CA ILE A 84 19.84 14.09 -10.41
C ILE A 84 20.95 13.75 -9.42
N GLU A 85 20.58 13.11 -8.32
CA GLU A 85 21.50 12.50 -7.36
C GLU A 85 21.33 10.99 -7.35
N ARG A 86 22.46 10.28 -7.41
CA ARG A 86 22.50 8.83 -7.29
C ARG A 86 22.94 8.42 -5.88
N PRO A 87 22.34 7.37 -5.32
CA PRO A 87 22.79 6.82 -4.05
C PRO A 87 24.26 6.39 -4.09
N ILE A 88 24.99 6.63 -3.01
CA ILE A 88 26.34 6.07 -2.80
C ILE A 88 26.29 4.74 -2.05
N SER A 89 25.25 4.50 -1.24
CA SER A 89 24.97 3.21 -0.63
C SER A 89 23.48 3.03 -0.38
N GLN A 90 23.06 1.78 -0.36
CA GLN A 90 21.69 1.36 -0.12
C GLN A 90 21.71 0.09 0.74
N GLU A 91 21.22 0.22 1.96
CA GLU A 91 21.35 -0.80 3.01
C GLU A 91 19.98 -1.13 3.61
N TRP A 92 19.69 -2.42 3.72
CA TRP A 92 18.50 -2.92 4.40
C TRP A 92 18.88 -3.44 5.79
N ASN A 93 18.17 -2.98 6.82
CA ASN A 93 18.33 -3.43 8.19
C ASN A 93 17.18 -4.40 8.55
N PRO A 94 17.46 -5.70 8.77
CA PRO A 94 16.43 -6.69 9.09
C PRO A 94 15.75 -6.49 10.45
N GLU A 95 16.44 -5.93 11.44
CA GLU A 95 15.88 -5.74 12.79
C GLU A 95 14.84 -4.62 12.81
N LEU A 96 15.09 -3.55 12.04
CA LEU A 96 14.23 -2.36 12.00
C LEU A 96 13.28 -2.36 10.80
N GLU A 97 13.51 -3.24 9.82
CA GLU A 97 12.87 -3.22 8.50
C GLU A 97 13.07 -1.88 7.78
N PHE A 98 14.25 -1.27 7.96
CA PHE A 98 14.60 0.01 7.36
C PHE A 98 15.42 -0.21 6.11
N PHE A 99 15.04 0.47 5.02
CA PHE A 99 15.86 0.62 3.83
C PHE A 99 16.39 2.05 3.78
N THR A 100 17.70 2.20 3.94
CA THR A 100 18.39 3.50 4.01
C THR A 100 19.17 3.75 2.74
N ILE A 101 18.87 4.86 2.08
CA ILE A 101 19.54 5.34 0.87
C ILE A 101 20.44 6.51 1.28
N LYS A 102 21.77 6.36 1.14
CA LYS A 102 22.74 7.42 1.45
C LYS A 102 23.17 8.15 0.19
N PHE A 103 23.34 9.46 0.32
CA PHE A 103 23.79 10.35 -0.75
C PHE A 103 25.13 10.99 -0.40
N ARG A 104 25.88 11.40 -1.43
CA ARG A 104 27.18 12.04 -1.24
C ARG A 104 27.05 13.47 -0.69
N ARG A 105 25.99 14.17 -1.08
CA ARG A 105 25.71 15.54 -0.69
C ARG A 105 24.70 15.57 0.43
N VAL A 106 24.74 16.63 1.21
CA VAL A 106 23.68 16.94 2.15
C VAL A 106 22.45 17.34 1.34
N LEU A 107 21.35 16.65 1.59
CA LEU A 107 20.04 17.02 1.11
C LEU A 107 19.57 18.22 1.92
N GLU A 108 19.55 19.38 1.29
CA GLU A 108 19.06 20.60 1.91
C GLU A 108 17.55 20.55 2.09
N LYS A 109 17.02 21.47 2.90
CA LYS A 109 15.57 21.61 3.06
C LYS A 109 14.92 21.94 1.71
N GLY A 110 13.97 21.14 1.29
CA GLY A 110 13.29 21.32 0.00
C GLY A 110 12.49 20.10 -0.42
N ASP A 111 11.93 20.18 -1.63
CA ASP A 111 11.17 19.10 -2.23
C ASP A 111 12.02 18.28 -3.20
N TYR A 112 11.80 16.98 -3.12
CA TYR A 112 12.57 15.96 -3.82
C TYR A 112 11.63 14.90 -4.35
N GLN A 113 12.11 14.19 -5.36
CA GLN A 113 11.45 13.05 -5.95
C GLN A 113 12.43 11.87 -5.92
N ILE A 114 11.95 10.69 -5.51
CA ILE A 114 12.74 9.45 -5.53
C ILE A 114 11.95 8.34 -6.21
N GLU A 115 12.64 7.58 -7.04
CA GLU A 115 12.10 6.44 -7.76
C GLU A 115 12.58 5.14 -7.13
N PHE A 116 11.65 4.21 -6.95
CA PHE A 116 11.95 2.87 -6.49
C PHE A 116 11.43 1.85 -7.48
N LYS A 117 12.16 0.76 -7.63
CA LYS A 117 11.70 -0.46 -8.29
C LYS A 117 12.06 -1.66 -7.43
N TRP A 118 11.15 -2.62 -7.34
CA TRP A 118 11.35 -3.79 -6.50
C TRP A 118 10.64 -5.03 -7.04
N LYS A 119 11.13 -6.19 -6.61
CA LYS A 119 10.41 -7.48 -6.66
C LYS A 119 9.95 -7.84 -5.25
N GLY A 120 8.68 -8.18 -5.11
CA GLY A 120 8.09 -8.72 -3.90
C GLY A 120 7.85 -10.22 -4.02
N LEU A 121 8.01 -10.94 -2.91
CA LEU A 121 7.77 -12.38 -2.83
C LEU A 121 6.78 -12.69 -1.72
N GLU A 122 5.65 -13.30 -2.05
CA GLU A 122 4.68 -13.83 -1.09
C GLU A 122 4.66 -15.36 -1.19
N THR A 123 4.94 -16.02 -0.06
CA THR A 123 4.97 -17.49 0.01
C THR A 123 3.76 -18.00 0.77
N ILE A 124 3.02 -18.92 0.15
CA ILE A 124 1.77 -19.54 0.67
C ILE A 124 1.94 -20.10 2.09
N ASN A 125 3.15 -20.50 2.48
CA ASN A 125 3.46 -21.13 3.77
C ASN A 125 3.97 -20.17 4.86
N ASN A 126 4.07 -18.87 4.58
CA ASN A 126 4.47 -17.91 5.61
C ASN A 126 3.22 -17.54 6.43
N THR A 127 3.18 -17.90 7.71
CA THR A 127 2.06 -17.53 8.59
C THR A 127 1.82 -16.01 8.67
N ARG A 128 2.83 -15.19 8.32
CA ARG A 128 2.67 -13.74 8.11
C ARG A 128 1.93 -13.36 6.82
N SER A 129 2.15 -14.08 5.71
CA SER A 129 1.45 -13.93 4.41
C SER A 129 -0.07 -14.01 4.58
N LEU A 130 -0.51 -14.86 5.51
CA LEU A 130 -1.92 -15.05 5.82
C LEU A 130 -2.53 -13.92 6.66
N THR A 131 -1.76 -12.91 7.06
CA THR A 131 -2.23 -11.86 8.00
C THR A 131 -1.83 -10.42 7.66
N GLN A 132 -0.76 -10.14 6.91
CA GLN A 132 -0.36 -8.76 6.57
C GLN A 132 0.41 -8.68 5.24
N GLY A 133 0.03 -7.78 4.34
CA GLY A 133 0.65 -7.60 3.03
C GLY A 133 -0.30 -7.88 1.87
N LEU A 134 0.19 -8.58 0.84
CA LEU A 134 -0.65 -9.10 -0.24
C LEU A 134 -1.09 -10.52 0.11
N VAL A 135 -2.38 -10.66 0.36
CA VAL A 135 -3.02 -11.94 0.58
C VAL A 135 -3.53 -12.44 -0.76
N HIS A 136 -3.19 -13.67 -1.12
CA HIS A 136 -3.78 -14.31 -2.28
C HIS A 136 -4.45 -15.63 -1.92
N ARG A 137 -5.45 -16.02 -2.72
CA ARG A 137 -6.08 -17.33 -2.62
C ARG A 137 -6.52 -17.84 -3.98
N ASN A 138 -6.36 -19.15 -4.13
CA ASN A 138 -7.05 -19.90 -5.18
C ASN A 138 -8.44 -20.22 -4.65
N ILE A 139 -9.46 -19.69 -5.31
CA ILE A 139 -10.86 -19.96 -4.99
C ILE A 139 -11.34 -20.87 -6.11
N SER A 140 -11.79 -22.08 -5.79
CA SER A 140 -12.28 -23.05 -6.80
C SER A 140 -13.23 -22.37 -7.80
N ASP A 141 -13.05 -22.65 -9.09
CA ASP A 141 -13.60 -21.98 -10.29
C ASP A 141 -12.89 -20.69 -10.74
N TYR A 142 -11.92 -20.17 -9.97
CA TYR A 142 -11.11 -18.99 -10.30
C TYR A 142 -9.62 -19.27 -10.09
N ASP A 143 -8.74 -18.72 -10.94
CA ASP A 143 -7.29 -18.94 -10.78
C ASP A 143 -6.79 -18.35 -9.47
N TYR A 144 -7.08 -17.07 -9.21
CA TYR A 144 -6.68 -16.41 -7.96
C TYR A 144 -7.50 -15.15 -7.63
N VAL A 145 -7.44 -14.75 -6.36
CA VAL A 145 -7.79 -13.42 -5.88
C VAL A 145 -6.61 -12.84 -5.13
N VAL A 146 -6.32 -11.56 -5.35
CA VAL A 146 -5.34 -10.78 -4.58
C VAL A 146 -6.09 -9.73 -3.78
N ALA A 147 -5.73 -9.57 -2.51
CA ALA A 147 -6.26 -8.53 -1.63
C ALA A 147 -5.16 -8.01 -0.71
N THR A 148 -5.16 -6.72 -0.40
CA THR A 148 -4.23 -6.16 0.58
C THR A 148 -4.78 -6.22 2.02
N GLN A 149 -3.90 -6.49 2.99
CA GLN A 149 -4.16 -6.33 4.42
C GLN A 149 -2.99 -5.56 5.06
N LEU A 150 -3.06 -4.23 5.06
CA LEU A 150 -1.89 -3.40 5.39
C LEU A 150 -1.86 -2.89 6.83
N LYS A 151 -2.91 -3.13 7.63
CA LYS A 151 -2.93 -2.76 9.04
C LYS A 151 -2.20 -3.78 9.92
N PRO A 152 -1.45 -3.34 10.95
CA PRO A 152 -1.10 -1.95 11.26
C PRO A 152 0.16 -1.45 10.53
N ARG A 153 1.03 -2.35 10.04
CA ARG A 153 2.35 -2.06 9.46
C ARG A 153 2.68 -2.97 8.27
N GLY A 154 1.67 -3.29 7.46
CA GLY A 154 1.78 -4.19 6.31
C GLY A 154 2.08 -3.44 5.01
N ALA A 155 2.03 -2.11 4.94
CA ALA A 155 2.33 -1.40 3.69
C ALA A 155 3.78 -1.65 3.24
N ARG A 156 4.71 -1.74 4.21
CA ARG A 156 6.13 -2.06 3.98
C ARG A 156 6.39 -3.44 3.34
N SER A 157 5.41 -4.36 3.34
CA SER A 157 5.53 -5.64 2.65
C SER A 157 4.99 -5.62 1.23
N VAL A 158 4.42 -4.49 0.78
CA VAL A 158 3.93 -4.30 -0.59
C VAL A 158 4.77 -3.27 -1.35
N PHE A 159 5.22 -2.21 -0.69
CA PHE A 159 6.06 -1.20 -1.31
C PHE A 159 6.94 -0.47 -0.27
N PRO A 160 8.14 -0.01 -0.65
CA PRO A 160 9.00 0.77 0.23
C PRO A 160 8.35 2.12 0.58
N CYS A 161 8.09 2.39 1.86
CA CYS A 161 7.35 3.59 2.27
C CYS A 161 7.58 4.03 3.72
N TRP A 162 7.13 5.25 4.07
CA TRP A 162 7.14 5.75 5.44
C TRP A 162 5.96 5.14 6.22
N ASP A 163 6.02 3.84 6.48
CA ASP A 163 4.96 3.03 7.11
C ASP A 163 4.80 3.28 8.62
N GLU A 164 4.47 4.52 8.98
CA GLU A 164 3.99 4.91 10.31
C GLU A 164 2.72 5.78 10.17
N PRO A 165 1.74 5.65 11.08
CA PRO A 165 0.45 6.35 10.95
C PRO A 165 0.55 7.88 10.77
N SER A 166 1.57 8.52 11.35
CA SER A 166 1.77 9.97 11.27
C SER A 166 2.18 10.47 9.88
N TYR A 167 2.74 9.61 9.03
CA TYR A 167 3.12 9.98 7.67
C TYR A 167 1.92 9.81 6.74
N ARG A 168 1.21 10.91 6.48
CA ARG A 168 0.11 10.94 5.52
C ARG A 168 0.58 11.49 4.18
N ALA A 169 0.16 10.84 3.11
CA ALA A 169 0.47 11.23 1.74
C ALA A 169 -0.72 10.94 0.81
N HIS A 170 -0.68 11.52 -0.38
CA HIS A 170 -1.59 11.19 -1.47
C HIS A 170 -1.10 9.96 -2.23
N PHE A 171 -2.00 9.09 -2.68
CA PHE A 171 -1.64 7.87 -3.40
C PHE A 171 -2.42 7.78 -4.71
N GLN A 172 -1.71 7.62 -5.82
CA GLN A 172 -2.27 7.17 -7.08
C GLN A 172 -1.80 5.73 -7.31
N ILE A 173 -2.74 4.78 -7.31
CA ILE A 173 -2.45 3.36 -7.46
C ILE A 173 -2.80 2.92 -8.88
N SER A 174 -1.91 2.15 -9.48
CA SER A 174 -2.12 1.48 -10.76
C SER A 174 -1.86 -0.01 -10.57
N LEU A 175 -2.80 -0.84 -11.00
CA LEU A 175 -2.73 -2.29 -10.86
C LEU A 175 -2.78 -2.95 -12.23
N LYS A 176 -1.81 -3.82 -12.50
CA LYS A 176 -1.86 -4.70 -13.67
C LYS A 176 -2.56 -6.00 -13.29
N HIS A 177 -3.50 -6.45 -14.11
CA HIS A 177 -4.26 -7.68 -13.86
C HIS A 177 -4.75 -8.29 -15.16
N GLN A 178 -5.24 -9.53 -15.11
CA GLN A 178 -5.86 -10.19 -16.26
C GLN A 178 -7.08 -9.40 -16.76
N SER A 179 -7.29 -9.36 -18.08
CA SER A 179 -8.35 -8.54 -18.68
C SER A 179 -9.77 -8.98 -18.32
N ASN A 180 -9.97 -10.23 -17.92
CA ASN A 180 -11.22 -10.76 -17.40
C ASN A 180 -11.42 -10.52 -15.89
N TYR A 181 -10.45 -9.91 -15.20
CA TYR A 181 -10.52 -9.59 -13.77
C TYR A 181 -10.88 -8.13 -13.56
N THR A 182 -11.48 -7.85 -12.40
CA THR A 182 -11.78 -6.51 -11.91
C THR A 182 -10.76 -6.13 -10.84
N ALA A 183 -10.17 -4.94 -10.99
CA ALA A 183 -9.39 -4.29 -9.94
C ALA A 183 -10.24 -3.24 -9.23
N ILE A 184 -10.24 -3.27 -7.89
CA ILE A 184 -11.00 -2.34 -7.04
C ILE A 184 -10.03 -1.76 -6.00
N SER A 185 -10.10 -0.46 -5.75
CA SER A 185 -9.25 0.24 -4.77
C SER A 185 -10.03 1.31 -3.99
N ASN A 186 -9.34 2.06 -3.14
CA ASN A 186 -9.88 3.15 -2.32
C ASN A 186 -10.66 4.18 -3.16
N MET A 187 -10.15 4.52 -4.35
CA MET A 187 -10.66 5.58 -5.22
C MET A 187 -11.29 5.03 -6.50
N PRO A 188 -12.13 5.81 -7.21
CA PRO A 188 -12.69 5.41 -8.50
C PRO A 188 -11.60 5.16 -9.55
N VAL A 189 -11.91 4.30 -10.53
CA VAL A 189 -11.06 4.11 -11.70
C VAL A 189 -11.00 5.43 -12.49
N GLU A 190 -9.80 5.91 -12.74
CA GLU A 190 -9.52 7.05 -13.62
C GLU A 190 -9.47 6.59 -15.08
N LYS A 191 -8.72 5.51 -15.36
CA LYS A 191 -8.60 4.94 -16.70
C LYS A 191 -8.18 3.47 -16.66
N VAL A 192 -8.53 2.73 -17.72
CA VAL A 192 -8.06 1.37 -17.99
C VAL A 192 -7.29 1.38 -19.30
N VAL A 193 -6.07 0.84 -19.30
CA VAL A 193 -5.18 0.80 -20.46
C VAL A 193 -4.83 -0.66 -20.77
N PRO A 194 -5.06 -1.15 -22.01
CA PRO A 194 -4.62 -2.48 -22.41
C PRO A 194 -3.11 -2.65 -22.26
N ALA A 195 -2.69 -3.85 -21.87
CA ALA A 195 -1.29 -4.27 -21.81
C ALA A 195 -1.09 -5.58 -22.59
N GLU A 196 0.17 -5.98 -22.76
CA GLU A 196 0.51 -7.26 -23.39
C GLU A 196 -0.03 -8.46 -22.60
N ASN A 197 -0.13 -9.61 -23.27
CA ASN A 197 -0.51 -10.90 -22.67
C ASN A 197 -1.91 -10.91 -22.03
N ALA A 198 -2.89 -10.28 -22.67
CA ALA A 198 -4.28 -10.20 -22.20
C ALA A 198 -4.42 -9.65 -20.77
N LYS A 199 -3.55 -8.70 -20.41
CA LYS A 199 -3.61 -7.94 -19.16
C LYS A 199 -4.11 -6.51 -19.42
N ASN A 200 -4.60 -5.85 -18.37
CA ASN A 200 -4.93 -4.43 -18.35
C ASN A 200 -4.19 -3.75 -17.18
N TRP A 201 -3.84 -2.49 -17.37
CA TRP A 201 -3.53 -1.55 -16.28
C TRP A 201 -4.79 -0.78 -15.90
N THR A 202 -5.27 -0.96 -14.67
CA THR A 202 -6.32 -0.13 -14.08
C THR A 202 -5.68 0.92 -13.19
N ILE A 203 -5.91 2.18 -13.52
CA ILE A 203 -5.33 3.35 -12.84
C ILE A 203 -6.46 4.04 -12.08
N PHE A 204 -6.28 4.20 -10.77
CA PHE A 204 -7.25 4.83 -9.88
C PHE A 204 -6.93 6.31 -9.68
N GLN A 205 -7.97 7.10 -9.39
CA GLN A 205 -7.80 8.50 -9.01
C GLN A 205 -6.95 8.63 -7.73
N GLU A 206 -6.30 9.77 -7.58
CA GLU A 206 -5.48 10.07 -6.39
C GLU A 206 -6.34 10.14 -5.11
N THR A 207 -5.86 9.52 -4.02
CA THR A 207 -6.52 9.59 -2.71
C THR A 207 -6.38 10.97 -2.06
N PRO A 208 -7.27 11.35 -1.12
CA PRO A 208 -6.93 12.32 -0.09
C PRO A 208 -5.69 11.87 0.71
N ALA A 209 -5.06 12.79 1.43
CA ALA A 209 -3.91 12.46 2.26
C ALA A 209 -4.29 11.42 3.33
N MET A 210 -3.66 10.25 3.33
CA MET A 210 -3.94 9.16 4.27
C MET A 210 -2.65 8.41 4.63
N SER A 211 -2.70 7.56 5.65
CA SER A 211 -1.53 6.75 6.06
C SER A 211 -1.37 5.54 5.12
N PRO A 212 -0.14 5.02 4.88
CA PRO A 212 0.11 3.89 4.00
C PRO A 212 -0.73 2.64 4.31
N HIS A 213 -0.93 2.32 5.60
CA HIS A 213 -1.75 1.19 6.03
C HIS A 213 -3.25 1.30 5.68
N MET A 214 -3.72 2.46 5.21
CA MET A 214 -5.11 2.65 4.77
C MET A 214 -5.33 2.30 3.30
N ILE A 215 -4.25 2.10 2.53
CA ILE A 215 -4.36 1.65 1.14
C ILE A 215 -5.02 0.27 1.13
N ASN A 216 -5.97 0.10 0.23
CA ASN A 216 -6.59 -1.19 0.02
C ASN A 216 -6.94 -1.38 -1.45
N PHE A 217 -6.58 -2.53 -1.99
CA PHE A 217 -7.07 -2.98 -3.26
C PHE A 217 -7.33 -4.48 -3.29
N VAL A 218 -8.21 -4.88 -4.20
CA VAL A 218 -8.45 -6.27 -4.56
C VAL A 218 -8.40 -6.44 -6.08
N ILE A 219 -7.96 -7.61 -6.52
CA ILE A 219 -7.94 -8.04 -7.91
C ILE A 219 -8.55 -9.44 -7.95
N GLY A 220 -9.55 -9.62 -8.81
CA GLY A 220 -10.22 -10.90 -8.96
C GLY A 220 -11.42 -10.82 -9.89
N PRO A 221 -12.08 -11.95 -10.16
CA PRO A 221 -13.26 -12.04 -11.02
C PRO A 221 -14.53 -11.56 -10.29
N TYR A 222 -14.46 -10.37 -9.69
CA TYR A 222 -15.57 -9.78 -8.95
C TYR A 222 -16.67 -9.29 -9.89
N LYS A 223 -17.91 -9.58 -9.51
CA LYS A 223 -19.13 -8.99 -10.08
C LYS A 223 -19.67 -7.91 -9.16
N LYS A 224 -20.24 -6.87 -9.76
CA LYS A 224 -21.00 -5.85 -9.03
C LYS A 224 -22.41 -6.36 -8.77
N ALA A 225 -22.92 -6.18 -7.55
CA ALA A 225 -24.31 -6.45 -7.23
C ALA A 225 -25.27 -5.59 -8.08
N ALA A 226 -26.46 -6.12 -8.35
CA ALA A 226 -27.51 -5.39 -9.04
C ALA A 226 -28.05 -4.24 -8.18
N GLY A 227 -28.49 -3.17 -8.83
CA GLY A 227 -29.01 -1.96 -8.18
C GLY A 227 -28.10 -0.74 -8.34
N ASP A 228 -28.68 0.44 -8.13
CA ASP A 228 -27.96 1.70 -8.05
C ASP A 228 -28.11 2.27 -6.65
N SER A 229 -26.97 2.60 -6.03
CA SER A 229 -26.92 3.03 -4.64
C SER A 229 -25.99 4.24 -4.46
N GLY A 230 -25.81 5.00 -5.55
CA GLY A 230 -24.98 6.20 -5.58
C GLY A 230 -23.51 5.86 -5.32
N LYS A 231 -22.97 6.36 -4.18
CA LYS A 231 -21.56 6.17 -3.82
C LYS A 231 -21.23 4.72 -3.42
N VAL A 232 -22.20 3.92 -2.98
CA VAL A 232 -21.93 2.56 -2.50
C VAL A 232 -21.95 1.54 -3.64
N LYS A 233 -20.96 0.66 -3.66
CA LYS A 233 -20.81 -0.42 -4.65
C LYS A 233 -20.48 -1.73 -3.92
N VAL A 234 -21.34 -2.72 -4.06
CA VAL A 234 -21.15 -4.07 -3.51
C VAL A 234 -20.57 -4.97 -4.60
N TRP A 235 -19.51 -5.68 -4.25
CA TRP A 235 -18.79 -6.58 -5.13
C TRP A 235 -18.70 -7.97 -4.49
N PHE A 236 -18.78 -9.01 -5.30
CA PHE A 236 -18.75 -10.38 -4.83
C PHE A 236 -18.17 -11.31 -5.88
N LEU A 237 -17.63 -12.43 -5.43
CA LEU A 237 -17.22 -13.52 -6.31
C LEU A 237 -18.45 -14.37 -6.62
N GLU A 238 -18.62 -14.73 -7.89
CA GLU A 238 -19.81 -15.43 -8.35
C GLU A 238 -19.89 -16.83 -7.73
N ALA A 239 -20.91 -17.04 -6.89
CA ALA A 239 -21.39 -18.30 -6.34
C ALA A 239 -22.61 -18.08 -5.41
N GLY A 240 -23.83 -18.01 -5.97
CA GLY A 240 -25.08 -18.20 -5.21
C GLY A 240 -25.40 -17.18 -4.11
N GLN A 241 -24.73 -16.03 -4.11
CA GLN A 241 -24.93 -14.93 -3.15
C GLN A 241 -25.60 -13.69 -3.78
N GLU A 242 -26.06 -13.79 -5.02
CA GLU A 242 -26.54 -12.65 -5.81
C GLU A 242 -27.66 -11.88 -5.09
N GLN A 243 -28.63 -12.61 -4.51
CA GLN A 243 -29.76 -12.01 -3.78
C GLN A 243 -29.30 -11.31 -2.50
N GLN A 244 -28.38 -11.92 -1.76
CA GLN A 244 -27.80 -11.37 -0.53
C GLN A 244 -26.99 -10.11 -0.81
N MET A 245 -26.21 -10.11 -1.89
CA MET A 245 -25.40 -8.97 -2.29
C MET A 245 -26.26 -7.83 -2.84
N GLN A 246 -27.34 -8.13 -3.56
CA GLN A 246 -28.33 -7.13 -3.95
C GLN A 246 -29.02 -6.52 -2.73
N PHE A 247 -29.44 -7.33 -1.76
CA PHE A 247 -30.01 -6.81 -0.51
C PHE A 247 -29.01 -5.87 0.21
N LEU A 248 -27.73 -6.25 0.27
CA LEU A 248 -26.69 -5.39 0.84
C LEU A 248 -26.49 -4.09 0.05
N GLN A 249 -26.57 -4.14 -1.28
CA GLN A 249 -26.49 -2.96 -2.16
C GLN A 249 -27.62 -1.96 -1.87
N GLU A 250 -28.81 -2.44 -1.50
CA GLU A 250 -29.96 -1.61 -1.13
C GLU A 250 -29.88 -1.09 0.32
N LEU A 251 -29.39 -1.92 1.24
CA LEU A 251 -29.31 -1.59 2.68
C LEU A 251 -28.15 -0.65 3.02
N ALA A 252 -26.97 -0.85 2.42
CA ALA A 252 -25.76 -0.13 2.80
C ALA A 252 -25.86 1.41 2.73
N PRO A 253 -26.47 2.02 1.68
CA PRO A 253 -26.67 3.47 1.65
C PRO A 253 -27.54 3.99 2.79
N LEU A 254 -28.53 3.21 3.25
CA LEU A 254 -29.38 3.60 4.38
C LEU A 254 -28.56 3.65 5.67
N MET A 255 -27.65 2.69 5.86
CA MET A 255 -26.74 2.69 7.00
C MET A 255 -25.76 3.87 6.95
N ILE A 256 -25.22 4.20 5.76
CA ILE A 256 -24.34 5.36 5.59
C ILE A 256 -25.10 6.66 5.91
N ARG A 257 -26.31 6.86 5.37
CA ARG A 257 -27.13 8.05 5.67
C ARG A 257 -27.43 8.17 7.15
N ALA A 258 -27.79 7.07 7.82
CA ALA A 258 -28.04 7.09 9.26
C ALA A 258 -26.78 7.53 10.06
N LEU A 259 -25.58 7.13 9.63
CA LEU A 259 -24.33 7.59 10.23
C LEU A 259 -24.03 9.06 9.90
N GLU A 260 -24.30 9.52 8.67
CA GLU A 260 -24.16 10.92 8.27
C GLU A 260 -25.10 11.81 9.09
N ASP A 261 -26.36 11.42 9.25
CA ASP A 261 -27.36 12.13 10.06
C ASP A 261 -26.99 12.16 11.55
N TYR A 262 -26.50 11.04 12.08
CA TYR A 262 -26.10 10.95 13.49
C TYR A 262 -24.85 11.77 13.81
N THR A 263 -23.85 11.75 12.92
CA THR A 263 -22.56 12.41 13.16
C THR A 263 -22.51 13.85 12.65
N GLY A 264 -23.41 14.22 11.73
CA GLY A 264 -23.36 15.48 10.99
C GLY A 264 -22.20 15.56 9.99
N ILE A 265 -21.57 14.43 9.64
CA ILE A 265 -20.40 14.36 8.76
C ILE A 265 -20.74 13.49 7.55
N GLU A 266 -20.72 14.09 6.36
CA GLU A 266 -20.88 13.36 5.10
C GLU A 266 -19.72 12.39 4.84
N TYR A 267 -20.02 11.28 4.16
CA TYR A 267 -19.01 10.34 3.72
C TYR A 267 -18.04 11.00 2.73
N PRO A 268 -16.73 11.09 3.07
CA PRO A 268 -15.81 12.04 2.43
C PRO A 268 -15.28 11.58 1.07
N LEU A 269 -15.46 10.31 0.70
CA LEU A 269 -14.97 9.75 -0.56
C LEU A 269 -16.07 9.70 -1.62
N PRO A 270 -15.69 9.71 -2.92
CA PRO A 270 -16.66 9.61 -4.01
C PRO A 270 -17.31 8.22 -4.10
N GLN A 271 -16.70 7.18 -3.50
CA GLN A 271 -17.27 5.84 -3.46
C GLN A 271 -16.91 5.07 -2.18
N LEU A 272 -17.74 4.08 -1.85
CA LEU A 272 -17.46 3.03 -0.87
C LEU A 272 -17.66 1.68 -1.54
N ASN A 273 -16.59 0.90 -1.65
CA ASN A 273 -16.65 -0.47 -2.13
C ASN A 273 -16.82 -1.43 -0.94
N ILE A 274 -17.84 -2.27 -0.98
CA ILE A 274 -18.07 -3.35 -0.01
C ILE A 274 -17.86 -4.66 -0.76
N ILE A 275 -16.91 -5.48 -0.32
CA ILE A 275 -16.40 -6.60 -1.10
C ILE A 275 -16.55 -7.89 -0.29
N TYR A 276 -17.34 -8.81 -0.82
CA TYR A 276 -17.49 -10.15 -0.30
C TYR A 276 -16.40 -11.07 -0.88
N VAL A 277 -15.61 -11.68 0.01
CA VAL A 277 -14.55 -12.62 -0.33
C VAL A 277 -14.76 -13.91 0.46
N PRO A 278 -15.18 -15.03 -0.17
CA PRO A 278 -15.45 -16.28 0.53
C PRO A 278 -14.25 -16.77 1.33
N LYS A 279 -14.52 -17.24 2.56
CA LYS A 279 -13.54 -17.83 3.48
C LYS A 279 -12.39 -16.90 3.86
N TYR A 280 -12.48 -15.58 3.62
CA TYR A 280 -11.42 -14.63 3.97
C TYR A 280 -11.11 -14.74 5.47
N ASN A 281 -9.91 -15.24 5.81
CA ASN A 281 -9.42 -15.53 7.18
C ASN A 281 -8.97 -14.24 7.87
N ALA A 282 -9.64 -13.15 7.56
CA ALA A 282 -9.60 -11.98 8.39
C ALA A 282 -10.56 -12.24 9.55
N TYR A 283 -10.03 -12.36 10.76
CA TYR A 283 -10.82 -12.47 11.98
C TYR A 283 -11.82 -11.30 12.17
N PHE A 284 -11.76 -10.25 11.34
CA PHE A 284 -12.62 -9.06 11.38
C PHE A 284 -12.83 -8.47 9.98
N ALA A 285 -14.02 -7.91 9.71
CA ALA A 285 -14.20 -7.01 8.58
C ALA A 285 -13.19 -5.86 8.68
N TYR A 286 -12.39 -5.63 7.64
CA TYR A 286 -11.36 -4.60 7.66
C TYR A 286 -11.86 -3.30 7.02
N ASN A 287 -11.88 -2.24 7.83
CA ASN A 287 -12.25 -0.90 7.41
C ASN A 287 -11.04 -0.14 6.85
N HIS A 288 -10.85 -0.21 5.54
CA HIS A 288 -9.94 0.69 4.85
C HIS A 288 -10.73 1.85 4.23
N PHE A 289 -10.05 2.95 3.95
CA PHE A 289 -10.69 4.16 3.46
C PHE A 289 -11.27 3.89 2.06
N GLY A 290 -12.59 3.81 1.88
CA GLY A 290 -13.18 3.51 0.56
C GLY A 290 -13.34 2.03 0.21
N VAL A 291 -12.81 1.10 1.02
CA VAL A 291 -12.95 -0.35 0.79
C VAL A 291 -13.20 -1.08 2.11
N LEU A 292 -14.30 -1.82 2.17
CA LEU A 292 -14.65 -2.74 3.24
C LEU A 292 -14.65 -4.16 2.69
N ILE A 293 -13.88 -5.06 3.30
CA ILE A 293 -13.81 -6.48 2.90
C ILE A 293 -14.44 -7.33 4.01
N PHE A 294 -15.29 -8.29 3.64
CA PHE A 294 -15.94 -9.23 4.55
C PHE A 294 -16.07 -10.63 3.91
N SER A 295 -16.42 -11.63 4.72
CA SER A 295 -16.69 -13.03 4.32
C SER A 295 -17.96 -13.55 4.97
#